data_AF-A0A956KVU6-F1
#
_entry.id   AF-A0A956KVU6-F1
#
_cell.length_a   1.000
_cell.length_b   1.000
_cell.length_c   1.000
_cell.angle_alpha   90.00
_cell.angle_beta   90.00
_cell.angle_gamma   90.00
#
_symmetry.space_group_name_H-M   'P 1'
#
loop_
_entity.id
_entity.type
_entity.pdbx_description
1 polymer ?
#
loop_
_entity_poly.entity_id
_entity_poly.type
_entity_poly.pdbx_seq_one_letter_code
_entity_poly.pdbx_strand_id
1 'polypeptide(L)'
;MTLTPAILRELAALGLPRLGAVRLEHPGFDPARAALERYLDAGLHGEMEFMARSRDLRRDPAGLLPGARTVLVAAVPYRGSAGPVARYA
;
A
#
# COMPACT_ATOMS: atom_id res chain seq x y z
N MET A 1 8.68 8.62 17.18
CA MET A 1 7.21 8.76 17.02
C MET A 1 6.62 7.36 16.92
N THR A 2 5.70 7.01 17.82
CA THR A 2 5.11 5.65 17.89
C THR A 2 3.71 5.69 17.29
N LEU A 3 3.39 4.74 16.43
CA LEU A 3 2.07 4.63 15.84
C LEU A 3 1.11 3.99 16.85
N THR A 4 0.12 4.75 17.32
CA THR A 4 -0.82 4.30 18.36
C THR A 4 -2.22 4.09 17.79
N PRO A 5 -3.06 3.27 18.43
CA PRO A 5 -4.48 3.16 18.07
C PRO A 5 -5.22 4.51 18.12
N ALA A 6 -4.77 5.46 18.93
CA ALA A 6 -5.35 6.80 18.98
C ALA A 6 -5.12 7.58 17.68
N ILE A 7 -3.89 7.56 17.15
CA ILE A 7 -3.54 8.20 15.88
C ILE A 7 -4.34 7.58 14.72
N LEU A 8 -4.52 6.26 14.71
CA LEU A 8 -5.32 5.59 13.68
C LEU A 8 -6.80 6.03 13.71
N ARG A 9 -7.37 6.24 14.91
CA ARG A 9 -8.75 6.73 15.07
C ARG A 9 -8.90 8.18 14.60
N GLU A 10 -7.92 9.03 14.91
CA GLU A 10 -7.90 10.43 14.46
C GLU A 10 -7.83 10.51 12.93
N LEU A 11 -6.97 9.71 12.31
CA LEU A 11 -6.87 9.63 10.84
C LEU A 11 -8.15 9.07 10.20
N ALA A 12 -8.82 8.10 10.84
CA ALA A 12 -10.09 7.58 10.34
C ALA A 12 -11.19 8.66 10.32
N ALA A 13 -11.21 9.55 11.32
CA ALA A 13 -12.13 10.68 11.39
C ALA A 13 -11.95 11.70 10.26
N LEU A 14 -10.80 11.70 9.57
CA LEU A 14 -10.54 12.53 8.38
C LEU A 14 -11.12 11.95 7.07
N GLY A 15 -11.96 10.91 7.15
CA GLY A 15 -12.57 10.27 5.99
C GLY A 15 -11.82 9.05 5.45
N LEU A 16 -11.03 8.37 6.29
CA LEU A 16 -10.38 7.10 5.99
C LEU A 16 -11.11 5.96 6.74
N PRO A 17 -12.27 5.49 6.26
CA PRO A 17 -13.17 4.64 7.05
C PRO A 17 -12.57 3.27 7.39
N ARG A 18 -11.55 2.83 6.65
CA ARG A 18 -10.75 1.65 6.99
C ARG A 18 -9.28 1.99 6.88
N LEU A 19 -8.61 2.03 8.03
CA LEU A 19 -7.18 2.29 8.14
C LEU A 19 -6.52 1.18 8.95
N GLY A 20 -5.40 0.67 8.45
CA GLY A 20 -4.56 -0.31 9.12
C GLY A 20 -3.08 0.07 9.06
N ALA A 21 -2.28 -0.55 9.90
CA ALA A 21 -0.83 -0.40 9.90
C ALA A 21 -0.16 -1.77 9.83
N VAL A 22 0.87 -1.88 9.01
CA VAL A 22 1.66 -3.11 8.86
C VAL A 22 3.14 -2.79 8.91
N ARG A 23 3.92 -3.57 9.65
CA ARG A 23 5.37 -3.45 9.69
C ARG A 23 5.96 -3.96 8.37
N LEU A 24 6.97 -3.27 7.84
CA LEU A 24 7.62 -3.68 6.57
C LEU A 24 8.27 -5.05 6.64
N GLU A 25 8.69 -5.49 7.83
CA GLU A 25 9.26 -6.81 8.11
C GLU A 25 8.21 -7.91 8.31
N HIS A 26 6.91 -7.61 8.16
CA HIS A 26 5.85 -8.59 8.41
C HIS A 26 5.93 -9.77 7.42
N PRO A 27 5.94 -11.03 7.88
CA PRO A 27 6.16 -12.21 7.03
C PRO A 27 5.06 -12.42 5.98
N GLY A 28 3.88 -11.84 6.18
CA GLY A 28 2.80 -11.82 5.19
C GLY A 28 3.18 -11.16 3.85
N PHE A 29 4.27 -10.40 3.77
CA PHE A 29 4.78 -9.88 2.50
C PHE A 29 5.48 -10.95 1.64
N ASP A 30 6.02 -12.02 2.21
CA ASP A 30 6.74 -13.05 1.46
C ASP A 30 5.90 -13.71 0.36
N PRO A 31 4.66 -14.21 0.63
CA PRO A 31 3.83 -14.76 -0.43
C PRO A 31 3.42 -13.70 -1.47
N ALA A 32 3.23 -12.44 -1.07
CA ALA A 32 2.91 -11.36 -1.98
C ALA A 32 4.09 -11.02 -2.92
N ARG A 33 5.32 -10.97 -2.38
CA ARG A 33 6.55 -10.83 -3.15
C ARG A 33 6.67 -11.96 -4.16
N ALA A 34 6.55 -13.21 -3.72
CA ALA A 34 6.64 -14.36 -4.62
C ALA A 34 5.56 -14.36 -5.72
N ALA A 35 4.34 -13.92 -5.41
CA ALA A 35 3.27 -13.79 -6.40
C ALA A 35 3.55 -12.70 -7.43
N LEU A 36 4.05 -11.53 -7.00
CA LEU A 36 4.46 -10.44 -7.89
C LEU A 36 5.55 -10.90 -8.87
N GLU A 37 6.58 -11.58 -8.36
CA GLU A 37 7.69 -12.08 -9.17
C GLU A 37 7.18 -13.02 -10.28
N ARG A 38 6.37 -14.02 -9.92
CA ARG A 38 5.76 -14.94 -10.90
C ARG A 38 4.90 -14.21 -11.93
N TYR A 39 4.14 -13.21 -11.50
CA TYR A 39 3.27 -12.43 -12.39
C TYR A 39 4.09 -11.63 -13.42
N LEU A 40 5.17 -10.98 -12.98
CA LEU A 40 6.03 -10.20 -13.86
C LEU A 40 6.85 -11.09 -14.80
N ASP A 41 7.42 -12.18 -14.30
CA ASP A 41 8.21 -13.12 -15.09
C ASP A 41 7.38 -13.81 -16.18
N ALA A 42 6.08 -14.01 -15.93
CA ALA A 42 5.13 -14.55 -16.91
C ALA A 42 4.62 -13.50 -17.92
N GLY A 43 5.10 -12.25 -17.87
CA GLY A 43 4.66 -11.20 -18.78
C GLY A 43 3.19 -10.77 -18.59
N LEU A 44 2.58 -11.07 -17.44
CA LEU A 44 1.15 -10.84 -17.21
C LEU A 44 0.79 -9.36 -16.99
N HIS A 45 1.77 -8.45 -17.01
CA HIS A 45 1.60 -7.01 -16.86
C HIS A 45 1.11 -6.32 -18.15
N GLY A 46 1.07 -7.02 -19.29
CA GLY A 46 0.61 -6.45 -20.57
C GLY A 46 1.41 -5.20 -20.94
N GLU A 47 0.71 -4.12 -21.33
CA GLU A 47 1.33 -2.84 -21.69
C GLU A 47 1.86 -2.03 -20.49
N MET A 48 1.71 -2.53 -19.26
CA MET A 48 2.16 -1.83 -18.04
C MET A 48 3.67 -2.02 -17.79
N GLU A 49 4.51 -1.71 -18.76
CA GLU A 49 5.98 -1.89 -18.69
C GLU A 49 6.61 -1.21 -17.45
N PHE A 50 5.99 -0.13 -16.95
CA PHE A 50 6.39 0.50 -15.70
C PHE A 50 6.38 -0.45 -14.49
N MET A 51 5.54 -1.49 -14.47
CA MET A 51 5.51 -2.50 -13.42
C MET A 51 6.80 -3.33 -13.39
N ALA A 52 7.29 -3.77 -14.57
CA ALA A 52 8.55 -4.49 -14.68
C ALA A 52 9.74 -3.59 -14.33
N ARG A 53 9.79 -2.37 -14.89
CA ARG A 53 10.87 -1.39 -14.63
C ARG A 53 11.04 -1.01 -13.16
N SER A 54 9.98 -1.10 -12.35
CA SER A 54 10.04 -0.76 -10.92
C SER A 54 9.60 -1.93 -10.03
N ARG A 55 10.00 -3.15 -10.45
CA ARG A 55 9.85 -4.42 -9.74
C ARG A 55 10.41 -4.35 -8.32
N ASP A 56 11.66 -3.93 -8.17
CA ASP A 56 12.35 -3.96 -6.86
C ASP A 56 11.65 -3.09 -5.81
N LEU A 57 11.25 -1.87 -6.18
CA LEU A 57 10.52 -0.96 -5.29
C LEU A 57 9.10 -1.45 -4.96
N ARG A 58 8.45 -2.21 -5.85
CA ARG A 58 7.14 -2.84 -5.55
C ARG A 58 7.27 -4.02 -4.63
N ARG A 59 8.33 -4.81 -4.82
CA ARG A 59 8.64 -5.97 -4.00
C ARG A 59 9.03 -5.54 -2.60
N ASP A 60 9.83 -4.47 -2.48
CA ASP A 60 10.29 -3.96 -1.20
C ASP A 60 10.05 -2.45 -1.04
N PRO A 61 8.91 -2.06 -0.42
CA PRO A 61 8.59 -0.66 -0.21
C PRO A 61 9.54 0.07 0.77
N ALA A 62 10.42 -0.65 1.50
CA ALA A 62 11.46 -0.03 2.31
C ALA A 62 12.43 0.84 1.47
N GLY A 63 12.58 0.55 0.17
CA GLY A 63 13.42 1.32 -0.74
C GLY A 63 12.84 2.70 -1.12
N LEU A 64 11.55 2.96 -0.85
CA LEU A 64 10.90 4.23 -1.23
C LEU A 64 11.26 5.38 -0.29
N LEU A 65 11.47 5.10 0.99
CA LEU A 65 11.76 6.10 2.01
C LEU A 65 12.79 5.53 3.00
N PRO A 66 14.02 6.09 3.03
CA PRO A 66 15.04 5.66 3.99
C PRO A 66 14.54 5.72 5.43
N GLY A 67 14.67 4.61 6.14
CA GLY A 67 14.24 4.50 7.54
C GLY A 67 12.74 4.23 7.73
N ALA A 68 11.96 4.01 6.66
CA ALA A 68 10.58 3.54 6.79
C ALA A 68 10.53 2.19 7.51
N ARG A 69 9.52 2.02 8.39
CA ARG A 69 9.33 0.79 9.18
C ARG A 69 7.92 0.23 9.14
N THR A 70 6.95 1.07 8.77
CA THR A 70 5.52 0.79 8.84
C THR A 70 4.85 1.45 7.65
N VAL A 71 3.93 0.73 7.02
CA VAL A 71 3.02 1.27 6.00
C VAL A 71 1.64 1.44 6.63
N LEU A 72 1.02 2.59 6.36
CA LEU A 72 -0.39 2.81 6.63
C LEU A 72 -1.19 2.48 5.38
N VAL A 73 -2.18 1.60 5.51
CA VAL A 73 -3.04 1.15 4.41
C VAL A 73 -4.45 1.65 4.68
N ALA A 74 -4.98 2.45 3.76
CA ALA A 74 -6.35 2.90 3.80
C ALA A 74 -7.17 2.28 2.65
N ALA A 75 -8.40 1.90 2.94
CA ALA A 75 -9.38 1.49 1.94
C ALA A 75 -10.54 2.48 1.95
N VAL A 76 -10.80 3.08 0.79
CA VAL A 76 -11.87 4.06 0.61
C VAL A 76 -12.87 3.50 -0.41
N PRO A 77 -14.18 3.48 -0.10
CA PRO A 77 -15.20 3.06 -1.06
C PRO A 77 -15.12 3.89 -2.35
N TYR A 78 -15.16 3.22 -3.50
CA TYR A 78 -15.15 3.89 -4.79
C TYR A 78 -16.48 4.58 -5.14
N ARG A 79 -17.58 4.20 -4.47
CA ARG A 79 -18.90 4.81 -4.68
C ARG A 79 -19.13 5.85 -3.60
N GLY A 80 -19.68 7.01 -3.95
CA GLY A 80 -20.16 7.95 -2.94
C GLY A 80 -20.29 9.37 -3.47
N SER A 81 -20.02 10.34 -2.59
CA SER A 81 -19.80 11.72 -2.99
C SER A 81 -18.31 12.02 -2.86
N ALA A 82 -17.79 12.80 -3.81
CA ALA A 82 -16.39 13.20 -3.78
C ALA A 82 -16.06 13.93 -2.47
N GLY A 83 -15.05 13.43 -1.78
CA GLY A 83 -14.51 14.02 -0.56
C GLY A 83 -13.07 14.49 -0.76
N PRO A 84 -12.45 15.10 0.26
CA PRO A 84 -11.05 15.55 0.19
C PRO A 84 -10.05 14.42 -0.06
N VAL A 85 -10.41 13.17 0.26
CA VAL A 85 -9.56 11.97 0.09
C VAL A 85 -9.91 11.18 -1.18
N ALA A 86 -11.19 10.96 -1.46
CA ALA A 86 -11.65 10.27 -2.67
C ALA A 86 -12.28 11.28 -3.63
N ARG A 87 -11.45 11.84 -4.50
CA ARG A 87 -11.85 12.87 -5.47
C ARG A 87 -12.70 12.34 -6.63
N TYR A 88 -12.68 11.03 -6.86
CA TYR A 88 -13.35 10.35 -7.98
C TYR A 88 -14.47 9.40 -7.53
N ALA A 89 -14.99 9.57 -6.31
CA ALA A 89 -16.10 8.78 -5.79
C ALA A 89 -17.46 9.19 -6.35
#